data_AF-A0A9X3K1P3-F1
#
_entry.id   AF-A0A9X3K1P3-F1
#
_cell.length_a   1.000
_cell.length_b   1.000
_cell.length_c   1.000
_cell.angle_alpha   90.00
_cell.angle_beta   90.00
_cell.angle_gamma   90.00
#
_symmetry.space_group_name_H-M   'P 1'
#
loop_
_entity.id
_entity.type
_entity.pdbx_description
1 polymer ?
#
loop_
_entity_poly.entity_id
_entity_poly.type
_entity_poly.pdbx_seq_one_letter_code
_entity_poly.pdbx_strand_id
1 'polypeptide(L)'
;MINGVGPASPTRIGQVKDEKVLPVVPLAPTGAADSLPVSSPSLVAALAEAGPPVNSEKIQAIRQAIASGAYPIDPKAIAAKMIALDLPKAAD
;
A
#
# COMPACT_ATOMS: atom_id res chain seq x y z
N MET A 1 -2.57 24.31 30.50
CA MET A 1 -3.30 24.90 29.35
C MET A 1 -2.46 24.60 28.12
N ILE A 2 -2.98 23.85 27.13
CA ILE A 2 -2.19 23.42 25.98
C ILE A 2 -2.12 24.57 24.95
N ASN A 3 -0.92 24.92 24.52
CA ASN A 3 -0.73 25.83 23.39
C ASN A 3 -0.72 24.99 22.12
N GLY A 4 -1.70 25.21 21.23
CA GLY A 4 -1.78 24.54 19.93
C GLY A 4 -0.63 24.96 19.03
N VAL A 5 0.10 23.98 18.47
CA VAL A 5 1.03 24.17 17.36
C VAL A 5 0.48 23.45 16.14
N GLY A 6 -0.15 24.22 15.25
CA GLY A 6 -0.41 23.84 13.87
C GLY A 6 0.23 24.89 12.96
N PRO A 7 0.73 24.54 11.76
CA PRO A 7 1.26 25.52 10.84
C PRO A 7 0.10 26.42 10.36
N ALA A 8 0.01 27.61 10.94
CA ALA A 8 -0.75 28.69 10.34
C ALA A 8 -0.03 29.09 9.05
N SER A 9 -0.62 28.75 7.90
CA SER A 9 -0.19 29.25 6.59
C SER A 9 -1.01 30.50 6.25
N PRO A 10 -0.52 31.74 6.51
CA PRO A 10 -1.15 32.93 6.02
C PRO A 10 -0.73 33.19 4.56
N THR A 11 -1.74 33.12 3.69
CA THR A 11 -1.92 34.01 2.53
C THR A 11 -1.03 33.79 1.28
N ARG A 12 -1.70 33.45 0.17
CA ARG A 12 -1.22 33.58 -1.21
C ARG A 12 -0.90 35.04 -1.53
N ILE A 13 0.37 35.44 -1.49
CA ILE A 13 0.82 36.75 -1.99
C ILE A 13 1.47 36.55 -3.35
N GLY A 14 0.77 36.99 -4.38
CA GLY A 14 1.20 36.88 -5.77
C GLY A 14 0.06 37.18 -6.75
N GLN A 15 -0.73 38.22 -6.49
CA GLN A 15 -1.56 38.85 -7.51
C GLN A 15 -0.67 39.87 -8.22
N VAL A 16 0.06 39.42 -9.24
CA VAL A 16 0.69 40.33 -10.21
C VAL A 16 -0.30 40.56 -11.35
N LYS A 17 -0.67 41.84 -11.45
CA LYS A 17 -1.55 42.45 -12.42
C LYS A 17 -0.93 42.45 -13.82
N ASP A 18 -1.83 42.53 -14.80
CA ASP A 18 -1.63 42.90 -16.20
C ASP A 18 -0.96 41.86 -17.10
N GLU A 19 -1.75 40.87 -17.51
CA GLU A 19 -1.61 40.30 -18.85
C GLU A 19 -2.95 40.38 -19.58
N LYS A 20 -2.89 41.03 -20.74
CA LYS A 20 -4.00 41.38 -21.62
C LYS A 20 -4.78 40.12 -22.03
N VAL A 21 -5.96 39.89 -21.45
CA VAL A 21 -6.84 38.78 -21.84
C VAL A 21 -7.42 39.07 -23.23
N LEU A 22 -6.86 38.42 -24.25
CA LEU A 22 -7.52 38.25 -25.54
C LEU A 22 -8.72 37.32 -25.35
N PRO A 23 -9.88 37.57 -26.00
CA PRO A 23 -11.05 36.73 -25.82
C PRO A 23 -10.78 35.33 -26.34
N VAL A 24 -10.89 34.34 -25.45
CA VAL A 24 -10.92 32.92 -25.81
C VAL A 24 -12.19 32.66 -26.62
N VAL A 25 -12.02 32.32 -27.90
CA VAL A 25 -13.09 31.76 -28.72
C VAL A 25 -13.43 30.38 -28.14
N PRO A 26 -14.70 30.05 -27.86
CA PRO A 26 -15.07 28.73 -27.38
C PRO A 26 -14.71 27.68 -28.44
N LEU A 27 -13.81 26.77 -28.09
CA LEU A 27 -13.54 25.57 -28.88
C LEU A 27 -14.78 24.68 -28.81
N ALA A 28 -15.34 24.31 -29.96
CA ALA A 28 -16.49 23.41 -30.06
C ALA A 28 -16.26 22.12 -29.25
N PRO A 29 -17.31 21.52 -28.64
CA PRO A 29 -17.13 20.29 -27.88
C PRO A 29 -16.65 19.18 -28.82
N THR A 30 -15.40 18.77 -28.61
CA THR A 30 -14.89 17.52 -29.19
C THR A 30 -15.71 16.40 -28.59
N GLY A 31 -16.25 15.56 -29.46
CA GLY A 31 -17.24 14.53 -29.15
C GLY A 31 -16.81 13.61 -28.01
N ALA A 32 -17.83 12.99 -27.41
CA ALA A 32 -17.72 12.03 -26.33
C ALA A 32 -16.56 11.05 -26.56
N ALA A 33 -15.43 11.33 -25.90
CA ALA A 33 -14.46 10.30 -25.63
C ALA A 33 -15.15 9.34 -24.67
N ASP A 34 -15.44 8.15 -25.17
CA ASP A 34 -15.93 7.02 -24.40
C ASP A 34 -14.95 6.83 -23.23
N SER A 35 -15.33 7.32 -22.05
CA SER A 35 -14.48 7.31 -20.87
C SER A 35 -14.51 5.89 -20.32
N LEU A 36 -13.66 5.02 -20.86
CA LEU A 36 -13.30 3.80 -20.17
C LEU A 36 -12.75 4.21 -18.79
N PRO A 37 -13.23 3.61 -17.68
CA PRO A 37 -12.69 3.94 -16.38
C PRO A 37 -11.24 3.46 -16.34
N VAL A 38 -10.31 4.38 -16.58
CA VAL A 38 -8.90 4.18 -16.23
C VAL A 38 -8.86 4.19 -14.71
N SER A 39 -9.07 3.03 -14.10
CA SER A 39 -8.85 2.84 -12.67
C SER A 39 -7.36 3.08 -12.42
N SER A 40 -7.02 4.28 -11.97
CA SER A 40 -5.68 4.58 -11.51
C SER A 40 -5.32 3.58 -10.40
N PRO A 41 -4.13 2.96 -10.41
CA PRO A 41 -3.77 1.98 -9.41
C PRO A 41 -3.83 2.67 -8.04
N SER A 42 -4.81 2.27 -7.23
CA SER A 42 -4.94 2.76 -5.87
C SER A 42 -3.71 2.32 -5.08
N LEU A 43 -3.15 3.23 -4.27
CA LEU A 43 -2.04 2.91 -3.36
C LEU A 43 -2.34 1.68 -2.50
N VAL A 44 -3.61 1.46 -2.15
CA VAL A 44 -4.06 0.27 -1.41
C VAL A 44 -3.85 -1.02 -2.21
N ALA A 45 -4.11 -1.00 -3.52
CA ALA A 45 -3.88 -2.15 -4.39
C ALA A 45 -2.38 -2.44 -4.52
N ALA A 46 -1.54 -1.41 -4.66
CA ALA A 46 -0.10 -1.55 -4.73
C ALA A 46 0.51 -2.12 -3.43
N LEU A 47 0.00 -1.73 -2.26
CA LEU A 47 0.44 -2.29 -0.98
C LEU A 47 -0.03 -3.74 -0.78
N ALA A 48 -1.24 -4.08 -1.23
CA ALA A 48 -1.75 -5.44 -1.20
C ALA A 48 -0.89 -6.37 -2.09
N GLU A 49 -0.45 -5.89 -3.25
CA GLU A 49 0.44 -6.62 -4.17
C GLU A 49 1.87 -6.77 -3.61
N ALA A 50 2.39 -5.75 -2.91
CA ALA A 50 3.70 -5.82 -2.24
C ALA A 50 3.74 -6.88 -1.12
N GLY A 51 2.59 -7.20 -0.53
CA GLY A 51 2.43 -8.25 0.48
C GLY A 51 3.05 -7.92 1.84
N PRO A 52 2.93 -8.85 2.81
CA PRO A 52 3.49 -8.65 4.15
C PRO A 52 5.03 -8.57 4.13
N PRO A 53 5.63 -7.81 5.07
CA PRO A 53 7.09 -7.75 5.17
C PRO A 53 7.68 -9.12 5.53
N VAL A 54 8.60 -9.60 4.70
CA VAL A 54 9.32 -10.87 4.90
C VAL A 54 10.73 -10.61 5.42
N ASN A 55 11.18 -11.47 6.34
CA ASN A 55 12.55 -11.43 6.85
C ASN A 55 13.44 -12.43 6.09
N SER A 56 14.17 -11.93 5.10
CA SER A 56 15.05 -12.73 4.23
C SER A 56 16.20 -13.40 4.98
N GLU A 57 16.75 -12.75 6.01
CA GLU A 57 17.86 -13.31 6.80
C GLU A 57 17.43 -14.56 7.57
N LYS A 58 16.25 -14.51 8.22
CA LYS A 58 15.68 -15.67 8.90
C LYS A 58 15.44 -16.83 7.94
N ILE A 59 14.94 -16.54 6.74
CA ILE A 59 14.69 -17.56 5.71
C ILE A 59 16.01 -18.21 5.29
N GLN A 60 17.06 -17.43 5.05
CA GLN A 60 18.37 -17.95 4.67
C GLN A 60 18.98 -18.81 5.79
N ALA A 61 18.91 -18.37 7.05
CA ALA A 61 19.38 -19.14 8.19
C ALA A 61 18.68 -20.49 8.32
N ILE A 62 17.34 -20.52 8.17
CA ILE A 62 16.56 -21.76 8.20
C ILE A 62 16.94 -22.67 7.01
N ARG A 63 17.09 -22.12 5.80
CA ARG A 63 17.50 -22.90 4.62
C ARG A 63 18.86 -23.58 4.83
N GLN A 64 19.82 -22.86 5.42
CA GLN A 64 21.13 -23.43 5.74
C GLN A 64 21.05 -24.51 6.82
N ALA A 65 20.23 -24.31 7.86
CA ALA A 65 20.01 -25.33 8.90
C ALA A 65 19.39 -26.61 8.32
N ILE A 66 18.48 -26.48 7.35
CA ILE A 66 17.90 -27.64 6.66
C ILE A 66 18.96 -28.33 5.79
N ALA A 67 19.72 -27.57 5.00
CA ALA A 67 20.75 -28.13 4.12
C ALA A 67 21.87 -28.85 4.89
N SER A 68 22.23 -28.34 6.07
CA SER A 68 23.21 -28.96 6.97
C SER A 68 22.64 -30.11 7.80
N GLY A 69 21.33 -30.38 7.75
CA GLY A 69 20.67 -31.39 8.56
C GLY A 69 20.55 -31.04 10.05
N ALA A 70 20.86 -29.80 10.45
CA ALA A 70 20.81 -29.33 11.83
C ALA A 70 19.42 -28.77 12.23
N TYR A 71 18.46 -28.72 11.30
CA TYR A 71 17.11 -28.23 11.60
C TYR A 71 16.36 -29.23 12.52
N PRO A 72 15.92 -28.81 13.72
CA PRO A 72 15.31 -29.73 14.67
C PRO A 72 13.92 -30.18 14.20
N ILE A 73 13.69 -31.50 14.24
CA ILE A 73 12.39 -32.11 13.96
C ILE A 73 11.78 -32.55 15.28
N ASP A 74 10.70 -31.90 15.70
CA ASP A 74 9.90 -32.30 16.86
C ASP A 74 8.57 -32.91 16.38
N PRO A 75 8.39 -34.24 16.50
CA PRO A 75 7.15 -34.91 16.11
C PRO A 75 5.91 -34.38 16.85
N LYS A 76 6.07 -33.99 18.12
CA LYS A 76 4.95 -33.48 18.94
C LYS A 76 4.49 -32.11 18.44
N ALA A 77 5.43 -31.24 18.10
CA ALA A 77 5.11 -29.93 17.53
C ALA A 77 4.44 -30.04 16.16
N ILE A 78 4.86 -31.02 15.34
CA ILE A 78 4.23 -31.31 14.05
C ILE A 78 2.78 -31.77 14.25
N ALA A 79 2.56 -32.76 15.11
CA ALA A 79 1.22 -33.28 15.40
C ALA A 79 0.28 -32.18 15.93
N ALA A 80 0.77 -31.33 16.84
CA ALA A 80 0.00 -30.21 17.37
C ALA A 80 -0.42 -29.22 16.26
N LYS A 81 0.48 -28.89 15.32
CA LYS A 81 0.17 -28.02 14.19
C LYS A 81 -0.82 -28.65 13.21
N MET A 82 -0.74 -29.96 12.97
CA MET A 82 -1.69 -30.67 12.12
C MET A 82 -3.11 -30.60 12.71
N ILE A 83 -3.25 -30.91 14.00
CA ILE A 83 -4.55 -30.82 14.70
C ILE A 83 -5.09 -29.39 14.68
N ALA A 84 -4.24 -28.39 14.93
CA ALA A 84 -4.67 -26.98 14.94
C ALA A 84 -5.15 -26.47 13.57
N LEU A 85 -4.64 -27.03 12.47
CA LEU A 85 -5.07 -26.68 11.11
C LEU A 85 -6.31 -27.47 10.66
N ASP A 86 -6.48 -28.69 11.17
CA ASP A 86 -7.62 -29.57 10.86
C ASP A 86 -8.91 -29.09 11.56
N LEU A 87 -8.79 -28.48 12.74
CA LEU A 87 -9.94 -27.93 13.44
C LEU A 87 -10.47 -26.68 12.70
N PRO A 88 -11.78 -26.57 12.43
CA PRO A 88 -12.32 -25.37 11.82
C PRO A 88 -12.00 -24.18 12.72
N LYS A 89 -11.31 -23.18 12.17
CA LYS A 89 -11.05 -21.91 12.83
C LYS A 89 -12.41 -21.37 13.28
N ALA A 90 -12.68 -21.40 14.59
CA ALA A 90 -13.92 -20.84 15.14
C ALA A 90 -14.07 -19.43 14.56
N ALA A 91 -15.18 -19.22 13.83
CA ALA A 91 -15.51 -17.93 13.26
C ALA A 91 -15.65 -16.94 14.41
N ASP A 92 -14.81 -15.91 14.42
CA ASP A 92 -14.95 -14.72 15.26
C ASP A 92 -15.83 -13.71 14.52
#